data_AF-A0A7W4YDY9-F1
#
_entry.id   AF-A0A7W4YDY9-F1
#
_cell.length_a   1.000
_cell.length_b   1.000
_cell.length_c   1.000
_cell.angle_alpha   90.00
_cell.angle_beta   90.00
_cell.angle_gamma   90.00
#
_symmetry.space_group_name_H-M   'P 1'
#
loop_
_entity.id
_entity.type
_entity.pdbx_description
1 polymer ?
#
loop_
_entity_poly.entity_id
_entity_poly.type
_entity_poly.pdbx_seq_one_letter_code
_entity_poly.pdbx_strand_id
1 'polypeptide(L)'
;MGARKKLTGHIVSGAAVVLVTKDASERYLYRGAPIPLEAFTDESVEHAISVGLVEEVYDEPTEDQAAAEQAAADAQAAAVEQAATDAAAAEAPTPAAKASPASKSAPGSK
;
A
#
# COMPACT_ATOMS: atom_id res chain seq x y z
N MET A 1 1.28 -2.32 -24.75
CA MET A 1 1.84 -3.27 -23.78
C MET A 1 0.70 -3.61 -22.83
N GLY A 2 0.08 -4.78 -22.95
CA GLY A 2 -1.15 -5.10 -22.21
C GLY A 2 -0.90 -5.16 -20.70
N ALA A 3 -1.79 -4.56 -19.92
CA ALA A 3 -1.78 -4.64 -18.47
C ALA A 3 -1.72 -6.12 -18.05
N ARG A 4 -0.69 -6.50 -17.30
CA ARG A 4 -0.58 -7.87 -16.78
C ARG A 4 -1.60 -8.01 -15.65
N LYS A 5 -2.57 -8.90 -15.82
CA LYS A 5 -3.53 -9.28 -14.78
C LYS A 5 -2.76 -9.67 -13.52
N LYS A 6 -3.09 -9.06 -12.37
CA LYS A 6 -2.44 -9.39 -11.10
C LYS A 6 -3.24 -10.49 -10.42
N LEU A 7 -2.60 -11.63 -10.16
CA LEU A 7 -3.20 -12.69 -9.36
C LEU A 7 -3.47 -12.15 -7.95
N THR A 8 -4.72 -12.12 -7.54
CA THR A 8 -5.18 -11.65 -6.22
C THR A 8 -5.53 -12.78 -5.27
N GLY A 9 -5.79 -13.98 -5.77
CA GLY A 9 -6.01 -15.13 -4.92
C GLY A 9 -6.47 -16.38 -5.65
N HIS A 10 -7.01 -17.32 -4.88
CA HIS A 10 -7.53 -18.59 -5.38
C HIS A 10 -8.90 -18.85 -4.75
N ILE A 11 -9.83 -19.38 -5.54
CA ILE A 11 -11.19 -19.70 -5.09
C ILE A 11 -11.60 -21.11 -5.54
N VAL A 12 -12.38 -21.80 -4.72
CA VAL A 12 -12.91 -23.11 -5.10
C VAL A 12 -14.00 -22.95 -6.16
N SER A 13 -13.78 -23.51 -7.35
CA SER A 13 -14.76 -23.51 -8.46
C SER A 13 -15.61 -24.78 -8.47
N GLY A 14 -15.03 -25.91 -8.04
CA GLY A 14 -15.70 -27.21 -7.90
C GLY A 14 -16.71 -27.26 -6.75
N ALA A 15 -17.51 -28.34 -6.68
CA ALA A 15 -18.51 -28.51 -5.62
C ALA A 15 -17.87 -28.58 -4.21
N ALA A 16 -16.78 -29.35 -4.11
CA ALA A 16 -15.93 -29.44 -2.93
C ALA A 16 -14.51 -29.83 -3.36
N VAL A 17 -13.52 -29.42 -2.57
CA VAL A 17 -12.12 -29.80 -2.72
C VAL A 17 -11.53 -30.14 -1.36
N VAL A 18 -10.61 -31.10 -1.33
CA VAL A 18 -9.81 -31.44 -0.16
C VAL A 18 -8.40 -30.97 -0.42
N LEU A 19 -7.88 -30.12 0.47
CA LEU A 19 -6.52 -29.60 0.38
C LEU A 19 -5.72 -30.01 1.61
N VAL A 20 -4.43 -30.22 1.41
CA VAL A 20 -3.49 -30.59 2.47
C VAL A 20 -2.95 -29.33 3.11
N THR A 21 -3.05 -29.22 4.43
CA THR A 21 -2.48 -28.12 5.21
C THR A 21 -0.99 -28.34 5.44
N LYS A 22 -0.27 -27.28 5.79
CA LYS A 22 1.17 -27.38 6.13
C LYS A 22 1.44 -28.27 7.34
N ASP A 23 0.46 -28.44 8.22
CA ASP A 23 0.49 -29.37 9.36
C ASP A 23 0.18 -30.83 8.97
N ALA A 24 0.24 -31.17 7.67
CA ALA A 24 -0.09 -32.49 7.13
C ALA A 24 -1.50 -32.99 7.45
N SER A 25 -2.43 -32.08 7.76
CA SER A 25 -3.85 -32.39 7.92
C SER A 25 -4.61 -32.11 6.62
N GLU A 26 -5.84 -32.60 6.50
CA GLU A 26 -6.69 -32.34 5.35
C GLU A 26 -7.84 -31.41 5.74
N ARG A 27 -8.20 -30.46 4.88
CA ARG A 27 -9.40 -29.64 5.05
C ARG A 27 -10.27 -29.63 3.79
N TYR A 28 -11.57 -29.68 4.04
CA TYR A 28 -12.60 -29.60 3.02
C TYR A 28 -13.00 -28.14 2.81
N LEU A 29 -13.00 -27.71 1.56
CA LEU A 29 -13.51 -26.41 1.15
C LEU A 29 -14.62 -26.61 0.13
N TYR A 30 -15.65 -25.79 0.23
CA TYR A 30 -16.79 -25.80 -0.68
C TYR A 30 -16.68 -24.72 -1.74
N ARG A 31 -17.47 -24.85 -2.79
CA ARG A 31 -17.55 -23.87 -3.87
C ARG A 31 -17.66 -22.43 -3.35
N GLY A 32 -16.83 -21.55 -3.90
CA GLY A 32 -16.78 -20.13 -3.54
C GLY A 32 -15.91 -19.82 -2.32
N ALA A 33 -15.35 -20.82 -1.63
CA ALA A 33 -14.45 -20.58 -0.52
C ALA A 33 -13.12 -20.00 -1.02
N PRO A 34 -12.62 -18.90 -0.43
CA PRO A 34 -11.27 -18.41 -0.69
C PRO A 34 -10.23 -19.35 -0.08
N ILE A 35 -9.10 -19.52 -0.76
CA ILE A 35 -8.01 -20.39 -0.31
C ILE A 35 -6.85 -19.54 0.22
N PRO A 36 -6.62 -19.51 1.54
CA PRO A 36 -5.45 -18.88 2.11
C PRO A 36 -4.21 -19.75 1.86
N LEU A 37 -3.41 -19.40 0.84
CA LEU A 37 -2.19 -20.14 0.45
C LEU A 37 -1.20 -20.34 1.60
N GLU A 38 -1.21 -19.45 2.59
CA GLU A 38 -0.38 -19.58 3.78
C GLU A 38 -0.69 -20.82 4.64
N ALA A 39 -1.93 -21.32 4.58
CA ALA A 39 -2.41 -22.45 5.39
C ALA A 39 -2.27 -23.82 4.68
N PHE A 40 -2.11 -23.83 3.36
CA PHE A 40 -2.11 -25.04 2.53
C PHE A 40 -0.75 -25.28 1.88
N THR A 41 -0.50 -26.50 1.42
CA THR A 41 0.70 -26.82 0.65
C THR A 41 0.53 -26.41 -0.80
N ASP A 42 1.57 -25.83 -1.40
CA ASP A 42 1.56 -25.36 -2.78
C ASP A 42 1.22 -26.51 -3.75
N GLU A 43 1.81 -27.69 -3.55
CA GLU A 43 1.53 -28.88 -4.37
C GLU A 43 0.05 -29.27 -4.38
N SER A 44 -0.65 -29.17 -3.24
CA SER A 44 -2.06 -29.52 -3.16
C SER A 44 -2.94 -28.52 -3.92
N VAL A 45 -2.58 -27.24 -3.85
CA VAL A 45 -3.30 -26.16 -4.54
C VAL A 45 -3.04 -26.24 -6.04
N GLU A 46 -1.79 -26.40 -6.48
CA GLU A 46 -1.43 -26.59 -7.89
C GLU A 46 -2.14 -27.80 -8.50
N HIS A 47 -2.18 -28.92 -7.77
CA HIS A 47 -2.91 -30.08 -8.22
C HIS A 47 -4.41 -29.78 -8.37
N ALA A 48 -5.02 -29.13 -7.37
CA ALA A 48 -6.44 -28.76 -7.42
C ALA A 48 -6.79 -27.79 -8.56
N ILE A 49 -5.87 -26.88 -8.91
CA ILE A 49 -5.98 -26.01 -10.09
C ILE A 49 -5.92 -26.85 -11.36
N SER A 50 -4.95 -27.77 -11.47
CA SER A 50 -4.73 -28.60 -12.66
C SER A 50 -5.95 -29.48 -13.00
N VAL A 51 -6.70 -29.91 -11.99
CA VAL A 51 -7.93 -30.70 -12.16
C VAL A 51 -9.20 -29.84 -12.25
N GLY A 52 -9.06 -28.51 -12.22
CA GLY A 52 -10.17 -27.56 -12.39
C GLY A 52 -11.11 -27.44 -11.18
N LEU A 53 -10.66 -27.80 -9.98
CA LEU A 53 -11.43 -27.63 -8.74
C LEU A 53 -11.21 -26.26 -8.09
N VAL A 54 -10.10 -25.60 -8.43
CA VAL A 54 -9.70 -24.30 -7.94
C VAL A 54 -9.42 -23.39 -9.13
N GLU A 55 -9.83 -22.13 -9.01
CA GLU A 55 -9.60 -21.09 -10.01
C GLU A 55 -8.74 -19.97 -9.43
N GLU A 56 -7.83 -19.49 -10.26
CA GLU A 56 -7.02 -18.30 -9.98
C GLU A 56 -7.87 -17.04 -10.18
N VAL A 57 -7.95 -16.22 -9.13
CA VAL A 57 -8.65 -14.94 -9.17
C VAL A 57 -7.64 -13.86 -9.52
N TYR A 58 -7.94 -13.10 -10.58
CA TYR A 58 -7.13 -11.99 -11.04
C TYR A 58 -7.91 -10.69 -10.87
N ASP A 59 -7.32 -9.68 -10.21
CA ASP A 59 -7.82 -8.30 -10.36
C ASP A 59 -7.38 -7.80 -11.72
N GLU A 60 -8.34 -7.41 -12.54
CA GLU A 60 -8.07 -6.39 -13.54
C GLU A 60 -7.94 -5.06 -12.78
N PRO A 61 -6.84 -4.31 -12.91
CA PRO A 61 -6.82 -2.96 -12.38
C PRO A 61 -7.94 -2.20 -13.09
N THR A 62 -9.00 -1.88 -12.35
CA THR A 62 -10.00 -0.93 -12.82
C THR A 62 -9.29 0.37 -13.18
N GLU A 63 -9.75 1.08 -14.21
CA GLU A 63 -9.15 2.35 -14.65
C GLU A 63 -8.95 3.34 -13.49
N ASP A 64 -9.83 3.26 -12.47
CA ASP A 64 -9.75 3.99 -11.21
C ASP A 64 -8.50 3.69 -10.37
N GLN A 65 -8.10 2.41 -10.23
CA GLN A 65 -6.89 2.05 -9.48
C GLN A 65 -5.62 2.41 -10.23
N ALA A 66 -5.60 2.26 -11.56
CA ALA A 66 -4.47 2.70 -12.38
C ALA A 66 -4.28 4.22 -12.31
N ALA A 67 -5.39 4.98 -12.32
CA ALA A 67 -5.37 6.42 -12.13
C ALA A 67 -4.92 6.82 -10.71
N ALA A 68 -5.35 6.09 -9.67
CA ALA A 68 -4.94 6.33 -8.29
C ALA A 68 -3.44 6.07 -8.07
N GLU A 69 -2.87 5.01 -8.66
CA GLU A 69 -1.45 4.70 -8.58
C GLU A 69 -0.60 5.73 -9.33
N GLN A 70 -1.08 6.20 -10.50
CA GLN A 70 -0.45 7.29 -11.25
C GLN A 70 -0.48 8.61 -10.46
N ALA A 71 -1.62 8.95 -9.83
CA ALA A 71 -1.77 10.15 -9.02
C ALA A 71 -0.90 10.09 -7.74
N ALA A 72 -0.76 8.92 -7.12
CA ALA A 72 0.12 8.73 -5.97
C ALA A 72 1.60 8.84 -6.33
N ALA A 73 2.00 8.39 -7.53
CA ALA A 73 3.36 8.56 -8.05
C ALA A 73 3.68 10.04 -8.34
N ASP A 74 2.74 10.77 -8.95
CA ASP A 74 2.88 12.20 -9.26
C ASP A 74 2.92 13.05 -7.98
N ALA A 75 2.09 12.72 -6.98
CA ALA A 75 2.10 13.37 -5.67
C ALA A 75 3.41 13.14 -4.90
N GLN A 76 4.00 11.95 -5.00
CA GLN A 76 5.32 11.69 -4.40
C GLN A 76 6.43 12.46 -5.11
N ALA A 77 6.38 12.59 -6.44
CA ALA A 77 7.35 13.39 -7.18
C ALA A 77 7.27 14.88 -6.80
N ALA A 78 6.06 15.43 -6.69
CA ALA A 78 5.83 16.80 -6.25
C ALA A 78 6.28 17.05 -4.80
N ALA A 79 6.06 16.08 -3.90
CA ALA A 79 6.50 16.17 -2.51
C ALA A 79 8.03 16.15 -2.36
N VAL A 80 8.74 15.35 -3.18
CA VAL A 80 10.21 15.33 -3.23
C VAL A 80 10.77 16.65 -3.77
N GLU A 81 10.12 17.25 -4.76
CA GLU A 81 10.50 18.56 -5.31
C GLU A 81 10.29 19.70 -4.30
N GLN A 82 9.15 19.68 -3.58
CA GLN A 82 8.90 20.64 -2.49
C GLN A 82 9.91 20.50 -1.35
N ALA A 83 10.24 19.26 -0.94
CA ALA A 83 11.25 19.02 0.09
C ALA A 83 12.66 19.51 -0.34
N ALA A 84 12.99 19.41 -1.63
CA ALA A 84 14.24 19.95 -2.16
C ALA A 84 14.26 21.50 -2.17
N THR A 85 13.12 22.16 -2.44
CA THR A 85 13.02 23.62 -2.37
C THR A 85 13.03 24.17 -0.94
N ASP A 86 12.45 23.47 0.03
CA ASP A 86 12.43 23.88 1.44
C ASP A 86 13.80 23.74 2.10
N ALA A 87 14.55 22.68 1.76
CA ALA A 87 15.94 22.52 2.18
C ALA A 87 16.87 23.62 1.63
N ALA A 88 16.58 24.18 0.44
CA ALA A 88 17.35 25.28 -0.14
C ALA A 88 17.03 26.65 0.49
N ALA A 89 15.86 26.81 1.13
CA ALA A 89 15.44 28.05 1.78
C ALA A 89 15.99 28.23 3.21
N ALA A 90 16.51 27.16 3.82
CA ALA A 90 17.00 27.15 5.19
C ALA A 90 18.48 27.59 5.36
N GLU A 91 19.24 27.77 4.26
CA GLU A 91 20.62 28.30 4.30
C GLU A 91 20.72 29.68 3.63
N ALA A 92 20.25 30.73 4.32
CA ALA A 92 20.69 32.10 4.07
C ALA A 92 21.01 32.81 5.40
N PRO A 93 22.28 33.19 5.66
CA PRO A 93 22.70 33.78 6.93
C PRO A 93 22.24 35.23 7.02
N THR A 94 21.59 35.63 8.12
CA THR A 94 21.34 37.05 8.40
C THR A 94 22.27 37.54 9.51
N PRO A 95 23.03 38.63 9.27
CA PRO A 95 24.15 39.09 10.09
C PRO A 95 23.72 39.87 11.34
N ALA A 96 24.69 39.97 12.25
CA ALA A 96 24.67 40.78 13.48
C ALA A 96 24.19 42.24 13.29
N ALA A 97 23.57 42.82 14.32
CA ALA A 97 24.10 44.00 15.07
C ALA A 97 23.06 44.74 15.95
N LYS A 98 23.44 44.88 17.23
CA LYS A 98 23.42 46.10 18.09
C LYS A 98 22.13 46.85 18.48
N ALA A 99 22.01 46.97 19.81
CA ALA A 99 21.84 48.21 20.62
C ALA A 99 20.46 48.50 21.28
N SER A 100 20.43 48.30 22.60
CA SER A 100 19.78 49.19 23.61
C SER A 100 20.37 50.61 23.54
N PRO A 101 19.71 51.73 23.99
CA PRO A 101 19.02 51.82 25.30
C PRO A 101 17.79 52.77 25.45
N ALA A 102 17.05 52.53 26.55
CA ALA A 102 16.34 53.45 27.48
C ALA A 102 15.46 54.64 27.00
N SER A 103 14.22 54.73 27.53
CA SER A 103 13.71 55.93 28.26
C SER A 103 12.27 55.81 28.83
N LYS A 104 12.15 56.20 30.11
CA LYS A 104 11.02 56.81 30.88
C LYS A 104 9.60 56.85 30.26
N SER A 105 8.57 56.48 31.04
CA SER A 105 7.82 57.37 31.97
C SER A 105 6.51 56.72 32.44
N ALA A 106 6.20 56.84 33.74
CA ALA A 106 4.86 56.61 34.31
C ALA A 106 3.88 57.72 33.84
N PRO A 107 2.53 57.56 33.94
CA PRO A 107 1.85 57.70 35.24
C PRO A 107 0.56 56.87 35.46
N GLY A 108 0.21 56.65 36.73
CA GLY A 108 -1.13 56.97 37.23
C GLY A 108 -2.22 55.87 37.34
N SER A 109 -2.75 55.79 38.56
CA SER A 109 -4.17 55.54 38.91
C SER A 109 -4.66 54.09 39.08
N LYS A 110 -4.67 53.60 40.32
CA LYS A 110 -5.83 53.72 41.23
C LYS A 110 -5.45 53.34 42.66
#